data_AF-A0A957BTL5-F1
#
_entry.id   AF-A0A957BTL5-F1
#
_cell.length_a   1.000
_cell.length_b   1.000
_cell.length_c   1.000
_cell.angle_alpha   90.00
_cell.angle_beta   90.00
_cell.angle_gamma   90.00
#
_symmetry.space_group_name_H-M   'P 1'
#
loop_
_entity.id
_entity.type
_entity.pdbx_description
1 polymer ?
#
loop_
_entity_poly.entity_id
_entity_poly.type
_entity_poly.pdbx_seq_one_letter_code
_entity_poly.pdbx_strand_id
1 'polypeptide(L)'
;MTITRYVRAFFQALAMTLRGEKPPAAPYSAIQEWAVSTIALVDRIVEQADTAGLSQSSRQHLTFTIDRRPINFDTALQIIRQHAASEYPYLLKHHNQYSLMTIQATNLNDQYLAQQLVDLESVPQEVRALLSRMSDHLQALPTANMSSNT
;
A
#
# COMPACT_ATOMS: atom_id res chain seq x y z
N MET A 1 0.82 -27.21 -10.88
CA MET A 1 0.95 -26.86 -9.45
C MET A 1 -0.34 -27.25 -8.75
N THR A 2 -0.31 -28.28 -7.92
CA THR A 2 -1.48 -29.13 -7.66
C THR A 2 -2.24 -28.74 -6.39
N ILE A 3 -3.56 -28.69 -6.53
CA ILE A 3 -4.61 -28.49 -5.52
C ILE A 3 -4.37 -29.26 -4.21
N THR A 4 -3.69 -30.41 -4.29
CA THR A 4 -3.28 -31.25 -3.15
C THR A 4 -2.46 -30.52 -2.08
N ARG A 5 -1.64 -29.53 -2.45
CA ARG A 5 -0.85 -28.75 -1.48
C ARG A 5 -1.71 -27.80 -0.64
N TYR A 6 -2.72 -27.18 -1.26
CA TYR A 6 -3.62 -26.24 -0.60
C TYR A 6 -4.59 -26.96 0.36
N VAL A 7 -5.11 -28.12 -0.06
CA VAL A 7 -5.96 -28.96 0.78
C VAL A 7 -5.20 -29.42 2.03
N ARG A 8 -3.94 -29.86 1.87
CA ARG A 8 -3.10 -30.24 3.01
C ARG A 8 -2.82 -29.06 3.96
N ALA A 9 -2.51 -27.88 3.42
CA ALA A 9 -2.29 -26.68 4.21
C ALA A 9 -3.55 -26.27 5.00
N PHE A 10 -4.74 -26.42 4.41
CA PHE A 10 -6.02 -26.14 5.07
C PHE A 10 -6.28 -27.07 6.26
N PHE A 11 -6.13 -28.39 6.08
CA PHE A 11 -6.32 -29.34 7.19
C PHE A 11 -5.26 -29.19 8.28
N GLN A 12 -4.03 -28.83 7.93
CA GLN A 12 -2.98 -28.55 8.89
C GLN A 12 -3.29 -27.27 9.70
N ALA A 13 -3.73 -26.20 9.05
CA ALA A 13 -4.16 -24.97 9.70
C ALA A 13 -5.39 -25.20 10.62
N LEU A 14 -6.33 -26.04 10.20
CA LEU A 14 -7.50 -26.42 11.01
C LEU A 14 -7.09 -27.24 12.24
N ALA A 15 -6.18 -28.21 12.07
CA ALA A 15 -5.65 -29.00 13.18
C ALA A 15 -4.87 -28.15 14.18
N MET A 16 -4.09 -27.17 13.71
CA MET A 16 -3.38 -26.21 14.57
C MET A 16 -4.37 -25.32 15.35
N THR A 17 -5.42 -24.84 14.67
CA THR A 17 -6.48 -24.02 15.29
C THR A 17 -7.22 -24.78 16.39
N LEU A 18 -7.54 -26.06 16.16
CA LEU A 18 -8.17 -26.94 17.16
C LEU A 18 -7.24 -27.26 18.36
N ARG A 19 -5.92 -27.16 18.18
CA ARG A 19 -4.91 -27.36 19.23
C ARG A 19 -4.53 -26.07 19.97
N GLY A 20 -5.09 -24.93 19.59
CA GLY A 20 -4.69 -23.62 20.11
C GLY A 20 -3.30 -23.16 19.66
N GLU A 21 -2.70 -23.86 18.68
CA GLU A 21 -1.42 -23.50 18.10
C GLU A 21 -1.62 -22.40 17.05
N LYS A 22 -0.96 -21.25 17.24
CA LYS A 22 -0.93 -20.21 16.20
C LYS A 22 0.13 -20.58 15.17
N PRO A 23 -0.17 -20.54 13.86
CA PRO A 23 0.87 -20.68 12.87
C PRO A 23 1.96 -19.64 13.12
N PRO A 24 3.25 -19.97 12.89
CA PRO A 24 4.33 -19.01 13.03
C PRO A 24 4.00 -17.79 12.15
N ALA A 25 4.14 -16.59 12.71
CA ALA A 25 3.88 -15.36 11.98
C ALA A 25 4.69 -15.36 10.69
N ALA A 26 4.04 -15.07 9.55
CA ALA A 26 4.75 -14.92 8.30
C ALA A 26 5.77 -13.78 8.44
N PRO A 27 6.99 -13.93 7.93
CA PRO A 27 7.98 -12.86 7.98
C PRO A 27 7.39 -11.60 7.31
N TYR A 28 7.57 -10.46 7.97
CA TYR A 28 7.08 -9.16 7.50
C TYR A 28 5.55 -9.05 7.31
N SER A 29 4.75 -9.85 8.04
CA SER A 29 3.28 -9.79 7.95
C SER A 29 2.72 -8.39 8.15
N ALA A 30 3.30 -7.59 9.05
CA ALA A 30 2.89 -6.21 9.29
C ALA A 30 3.04 -5.32 8.04
N ILE A 31 4.14 -5.44 7.29
CA ILE A 31 4.35 -4.66 6.06
C ILE A 31 3.39 -5.13 4.96
N GLN A 32 3.10 -6.44 4.89
CA GLN A 32 2.14 -6.99 3.95
C GLN A 32 0.72 -6.47 4.23
N GLU A 33 0.28 -6.50 5.48
CA GLU A 33 -1.02 -5.98 5.92
C GLU A 33 -1.13 -4.46 5.69
N TRP A 34 -0.05 -3.73 5.98
CA TRP A 34 0.05 -2.30 5.68
C TRP A 34 -0.08 -2.02 4.19
N ALA A 35 0.59 -2.80 3.32
CA ALA A 35 0.51 -2.63 1.87
C ALA A 35 -0.90 -2.96 1.34
N VAL A 36 -1.54 -4.01 1.84
CA VAL A 36 -2.95 -4.32 1.52
C VAL A 36 -3.87 -3.16 1.90
N SER A 37 -3.63 -2.55 3.07
CA SER A 37 -4.39 -1.39 3.53
C SER A 37 -4.16 -0.16 2.64
N THR A 38 -2.94 0.05 2.15
CA THR A 38 -2.61 1.11 1.17
C THR A 38 -3.44 0.95 -0.11
N ILE A 39 -3.54 -0.27 -0.66
CA ILE A 39 -4.36 -0.54 -1.85
C ILE A 39 -5.83 -0.20 -1.59
N ALA A 40 -6.38 -0.65 -0.45
CA ALA A 40 -7.77 -0.38 -0.10
C ALA A 40 -8.06 1.12 0.08
N LEU A 41 -7.10 1.89 0.61
CA LEU A 41 -7.22 3.34 0.72
C LEU A 41 -7.23 4.01 -0.65
N VAL A 42 -6.34 3.60 -1.56
CA VAL A 42 -6.33 4.14 -2.93
C VAL A 42 -7.64 3.84 -3.65
N ASP A 43 -8.12 2.60 -3.60
CA ASP A 43 -9.37 2.19 -4.24
C ASP A 43 -10.56 3.02 -3.70
N ARG A 44 -10.58 3.28 -2.38
CA ARG A 44 -11.60 4.12 -1.75
C ARG A 44 -11.49 5.61 -2.11
N ILE A 45 -10.28 6.14 -2.29
CA ILE A 45 -10.08 7.52 -2.76
C ILE A 45 -10.65 7.68 -4.17
N VAL A 46 -10.42 6.70 -5.05
CA VAL A 46 -10.95 6.71 -6.42
C VAL A 46 -12.49 6.68 -6.41
N GLU A 47 -13.09 5.78 -5.63
CA GLU A 47 -14.55 5.70 -5.48
C GLU A 47 -15.14 7.01 -4.91
N GLN A 48 -14.51 7.58 -3.88
CA GLN A 48 -14.95 8.84 -3.28
C GLN A 48 -14.78 10.01 -4.25
N ALA A 49 -13.73 10.01 -5.07
CA ALA A 49 -13.53 11.03 -6.09
C ALA A 49 -14.64 10.98 -7.15
N ASP A 50 -15.01 9.79 -7.61
CA ASP A 50 -16.11 9.63 -8.57
C ASP A 50 -17.45 10.13 -7.99
N THR A 51 -17.75 9.78 -6.73
CA THR A 51 -18.99 10.24 -6.06
C THR A 51 -19.00 11.75 -5.76
N ALA A 52 -17.82 12.35 -5.55
CA ALA A 52 -17.65 13.79 -5.33
C ALA A 52 -17.57 14.61 -6.64
N GLY A 53 -17.82 13.99 -7.80
CA GLY A 53 -17.81 14.67 -9.11
C GLY A 53 -16.42 14.89 -9.71
N LEU A 54 -15.36 14.40 -9.05
CA LEU A 54 -14.01 14.38 -9.60
C LEU A 54 -13.84 13.12 -10.46
N SER A 55 -14.47 13.12 -11.63
CA SER A 55 -14.47 12.00 -12.59
C SER A 55 -13.07 11.56 -13.01
N GLN A 56 -12.93 10.35 -13.57
CA GLN A 56 -11.65 9.88 -14.14
C GLN A 56 -11.04 10.89 -15.13
N SER A 57 -11.83 11.46 -16.04
CA SER A 57 -11.34 12.47 -16.99
C SER A 57 -10.84 13.72 -16.26
N SER A 58 -11.57 14.17 -15.22
CA SER A 58 -11.15 15.29 -14.38
C SER A 58 -9.83 14.99 -13.65
N ARG A 59 -9.65 13.77 -13.09
CA ARG A 59 -8.42 13.34 -12.42
C ARG A 59 -7.22 13.29 -13.37
N GLN A 60 -7.42 12.87 -14.61
CA GLN A 60 -6.36 12.83 -15.63
C GLN A 60 -5.90 14.24 -16.06
N HIS A 61 -6.77 15.24 -15.99
CA HIS A 61 -6.43 16.64 -16.26
C HIS A 61 -5.95 17.40 -15.03
N LEU A 62 -6.17 16.86 -13.83
CA LEU A 62 -5.68 17.44 -12.59
C LEU A 62 -4.19 17.13 -12.41
N THR A 63 -3.35 18.05 -12.86
CA THR A 63 -1.89 17.89 -12.87
C THR A 63 -1.18 18.73 -11.81
N PHE A 64 -0.07 18.20 -11.30
CA PHE A 64 0.88 18.89 -10.44
C PHE A 64 2.31 18.53 -10.87
N THR A 65 3.29 19.25 -10.34
CA THR A 65 4.69 19.08 -10.75
C THR A 65 5.50 18.44 -9.63
N ILE A 66 6.20 17.36 -9.94
CA ILE A 66 7.21 16.73 -9.07
C ILE A 66 8.52 16.71 -9.83
N ASP A 67 9.59 17.26 -9.23
CA ASP A 67 10.93 17.28 -9.85
C ASP A 67 10.94 17.78 -11.31
N ARG A 68 10.15 18.83 -11.57
CA ARG A 68 9.92 19.43 -12.91
C ARG A 68 9.19 18.54 -13.91
N ARG A 69 8.60 17.43 -13.48
CA ARG A 69 7.78 16.54 -14.31
C ARG A 69 6.31 16.72 -13.97
N PRO A 70 5.44 16.95 -14.96
CA PRO A 70 4.00 16.95 -14.73
C PRO A 70 3.53 15.52 -14.45
N ILE A 71 2.78 15.36 -13.37
CA ILE A 71 2.10 14.12 -12.98
C ILE A 71 0.63 14.47 -12.74
N ASN A 72 -0.28 13.63 -13.23
CA ASN A 72 -1.70 13.79 -12.94
C ASN A 72 -2.11 13.00 -11.69
N PHE A 73 -3.25 13.38 -11.13
CA PHE A 73 -3.82 12.80 -9.91
C PHE A 73 -3.95 11.27 -10.00
N ASP A 74 -4.45 10.76 -11.13
CA ASP A 74 -4.69 9.34 -11.33
C ASP A 74 -3.37 8.54 -11.40
N THR A 75 -2.38 9.08 -12.13
CA THR A 75 -1.03 8.51 -12.21
C THR A 75 -0.38 8.43 -10.82
N ALA A 76 -0.51 9.46 -10.00
CA ALA A 76 0.05 9.45 -8.64
C ALA A 76 -0.55 8.34 -7.77
N LEU A 77 -1.88 8.19 -7.77
CA LEU A 77 -2.55 7.10 -7.05
C LEU A 77 -2.18 5.72 -7.61
N GLN A 78 -2.08 5.57 -8.93
CA GLN A 78 -1.67 4.33 -9.57
C GLN A 78 -0.24 3.92 -9.20
N ILE A 79 0.69 4.87 -9.09
CA ILE A 79 2.06 4.61 -8.64
C ILE A 79 2.06 4.01 -7.23
N ILE A 80 1.41 4.70 -6.26
CA ILE A 80 1.32 4.25 -4.86
C ILE A 80 0.69 2.85 -4.79
N ARG A 81 -0.40 2.65 -5.52
CA ARG A 81 -1.09 1.36 -5.60
C ARG A 81 -0.20 0.27 -6.19
N GLN A 82 0.55 0.57 -7.23
CA GLN A 82 1.43 -0.38 -7.90
C GLN A 82 2.60 -0.80 -6.99
N HIS A 83 3.20 0.14 -6.27
CA HIS A 83 4.21 -0.18 -5.27
C HIS A 83 3.66 -1.13 -4.21
N ALA A 84 2.48 -0.81 -3.65
CA ALA A 84 1.84 -1.63 -2.63
C ALA A 84 1.39 -3.01 -3.12
N ALA A 85 0.86 -3.10 -4.34
CA ALA A 85 0.31 -4.34 -4.90
C ALA A 85 1.37 -5.28 -5.48
N SER A 86 2.50 -4.75 -5.96
CA SER A 86 3.47 -5.54 -6.72
C SER A 86 4.89 -5.41 -6.19
N GLU A 87 5.40 -4.19 -6.03
CA GLU A 87 6.81 -3.97 -5.71
C GLU A 87 7.15 -4.39 -4.27
N TYR A 88 6.38 -3.94 -3.28
CA TYR A 88 6.62 -4.33 -1.89
C TYR A 88 6.49 -5.84 -1.68
N PRO A 89 5.43 -6.52 -2.17
CA PRO A 89 5.35 -7.98 -2.10
C PRO A 89 6.52 -8.69 -2.78
N TYR A 90 6.99 -8.18 -3.93
CA TYR A 90 8.15 -8.74 -4.61
C TYR A 90 9.42 -8.60 -3.77
N LEU A 91 9.70 -7.42 -3.22
CA LEU A 91 10.86 -7.16 -2.38
C LEU A 91 10.85 -7.97 -1.08
N LEU A 92 9.68 -8.20 -0.49
CA LEU A 92 9.52 -9.04 0.71
C LEU A 92 9.68 -10.52 0.41
N LYS A 93 9.20 -10.98 -0.76
CA LYS A 93 9.33 -12.38 -1.19
C LYS A 93 10.75 -12.73 -1.62
N HIS A 94 11.43 -11.80 -2.27
CA HIS A 94 12.81 -11.92 -2.76
C HIS A 94 13.77 -11.11 -1.89
N HIS A 95 13.60 -11.25 -0.57
CA HIS A 95 14.28 -10.45 0.42
C HIS A 95 15.81 -10.56 0.31
N ASN A 96 16.47 -9.40 0.27
CA ASN A 96 17.90 -9.23 0.44
C ASN A 96 18.17 -8.09 1.44
N GLN A 97 19.43 -7.88 1.78
CA GLN A 97 19.85 -6.86 2.76
C GLN A 97 19.38 -5.42 2.45
N TYR A 98 19.03 -5.11 1.21
CA TYR A 98 18.55 -3.80 0.78
C TYR A 98 17.02 -3.73 0.61
N SER A 99 16.30 -4.84 0.61
CA SER A 99 14.85 -4.84 0.32
C SER A 99 14.05 -3.90 1.23
N LEU A 100 14.34 -3.88 2.54
CA LEU A 100 13.65 -2.99 3.48
C LEU A 100 14.01 -1.52 3.25
N MET A 101 15.29 -1.24 2.95
CA MET A 101 15.74 0.11 2.61
C MET A 101 15.06 0.59 1.32
N THR A 102 14.93 -0.27 0.31
CA THR A 102 14.20 0.03 -0.92
C THR A 102 12.73 0.33 -0.63
N ILE A 103 12.05 -0.49 0.17
CA ILE A 103 10.65 -0.22 0.58
C ILE A 103 10.54 1.14 1.28
N GLN A 104 11.44 1.45 2.21
CA GLN A 104 11.44 2.74 2.91
C GLN A 104 11.65 3.90 1.94
N ALA A 105 12.63 3.81 1.03
CA ALA A 105 12.91 4.86 0.06
C ALA A 105 11.76 5.07 -0.93
N THR A 106 11.17 3.99 -1.44
CA THR A 106 9.99 4.05 -2.31
C THR A 106 8.79 4.63 -1.58
N ASN A 107 8.58 4.26 -0.31
CA ASN A 107 7.49 4.82 0.50
C ASN A 107 7.65 6.31 0.80
N LEU A 108 8.89 6.83 0.90
CA LEU A 108 9.11 8.28 1.02
C LEU A 108 8.62 9.03 -0.23
N ASN A 109 8.78 8.45 -1.41
CA ASN A 109 8.23 9.02 -2.64
C ASN A 109 6.69 8.96 -2.62
N ASP A 110 6.11 7.86 -2.15
CA ASP A 110 4.66 7.70 -2.01
C ASP A 110 4.07 8.71 -1.02
N GLN A 111 4.73 8.95 0.11
CA GLN A 111 4.35 9.98 1.07
C GLN A 111 4.35 11.37 0.45
N TYR A 112 5.40 11.69 -0.32
CA TYR A 112 5.49 12.97 -1.02
C TYR A 112 4.36 13.13 -2.05
N LEU A 113 4.08 12.09 -2.86
CA LEU A 113 2.95 12.07 -3.78
C LEU A 113 1.61 12.29 -3.05
N ALA A 114 1.37 11.56 -1.96
CA ALA A 114 0.16 11.69 -1.17
C ALA A 114 -0.03 13.10 -0.63
N GLN A 115 1.05 13.72 -0.12
CA GLN A 115 1.02 15.09 0.38
C GLN A 115 0.70 16.09 -0.73
N GLN A 116 1.34 15.97 -1.89
CA GLN A 116 1.04 16.85 -3.03
C GLN A 116 -0.43 16.75 -3.46
N LEU A 117 -1.04 15.56 -3.39
CA LEU A 117 -2.46 15.40 -3.69
C LEU A 117 -3.37 16.07 -2.66
N VAL A 118 -3.00 16.05 -1.37
CA VAL A 118 -3.75 16.75 -0.29
C VAL A 118 -3.77 18.25 -0.54
N ASP A 119 -2.65 18.80 -0.99
CA ASP A 119 -2.42 20.24 -1.17
C ASP A 119 -3.11 20.81 -2.43
N LEU A 120 -3.70 19.97 -3.27
CA LEU A 120 -4.47 20.42 -4.44
C LEU A 120 -5.77 21.12 -4.01
N GLU A 121 -5.89 22.39 -4.37
CA GLU A 121 -7.07 23.22 -4.03
C GLU A 121 -8.36 22.69 -4.66
N SER A 122 -8.27 22.14 -5.88
CA SER A 122 -9.39 21.63 -6.68
C SER A 122 -9.95 20.28 -6.20
N VAL A 123 -9.31 19.65 -5.20
CA VAL A 123 -9.78 18.38 -4.64
C VAL A 123 -10.92 18.64 -3.64
N PRO A 124 -12.07 17.95 -3.78
CA PRO A 124 -13.18 18.06 -2.82
C PRO A 124 -12.76 17.69 -1.40
N GLN A 125 -13.39 18.32 -0.40
CA GLN A 125 -13.01 18.17 1.00
C GLN A 125 -13.11 16.71 1.50
N GLU A 126 -14.09 15.95 1.02
CA GLU A 126 -14.28 14.54 1.38
C GLU A 126 -13.14 13.67 0.84
N VAL A 127 -12.68 13.97 -0.38
CA VAL A 127 -11.54 13.28 -1.01
C VAL A 127 -10.24 13.67 -0.31
N ARG A 128 -10.07 14.96 0.03
CA ARG A 128 -8.92 15.47 0.77
C ARG A 128 -8.76 14.76 2.12
N ALA A 129 -9.85 14.55 2.86
CA ALA A 129 -9.80 13.83 4.13
C ALA A 129 -9.28 12.38 3.97
N LEU A 130 -9.65 11.68 2.90
CA LEU A 130 -9.13 10.34 2.61
C LEU A 130 -7.66 10.38 2.17
N LEU A 131 -7.26 11.37 1.38
CA LEU A 131 -5.85 11.58 1.01
C LEU A 131 -4.98 11.86 2.24
N SER A 132 -5.45 12.69 3.18
CA SER A 132 -4.76 12.94 4.46
C SER A 132 -4.62 11.65 5.26
N ARG A 133 -5.69 10.85 5.36
CA ARG A 133 -5.63 9.54 6.02
C ARG A 133 -4.63 8.59 5.33
N MET A 134 -4.54 8.61 4.00
CA MET A 134 -3.54 7.84 3.27
C MET A 134 -2.12 8.34 3.57
N SER A 135 -1.90 9.66 3.61
CA SER A 135 -0.61 10.24 4.01
C SER A 135 -0.19 9.78 5.40
N ASP A 136 -1.09 9.86 6.39
CA ASP A 136 -0.85 9.38 7.75
C ASP A 136 -0.53 7.87 7.79
N HIS A 137 -1.28 7.08 7.01
CA HIS A 137 -1.04 5.63 6.89
C HIS A 137 0.34 5.33 6.29
N LEU A 138 0.77 6.08 5.27
CA LEU A 138 2.07 5.90 4.63
C LEU A 138 3.23 6.29 5.56
N GLN A 139 3.04 7.29 6.42
CA GLN A 139 4.00 7.65 7.48
C GLN A 139 4.11 6.57 8.56
N ALA A 140 3.02 5.83 8.81
CA ALA A 140 2.98 4.72 9.74
C ALA A 140 3.49 3.39 9.15
N LEU A 141 4.45 3.44 8.21
CA LEU A 141 5.12 2.24 7.69
C LEU A 141 5.67 1.42 8.86
N PRO A 142 5.25 0.15 9.02
CA PRO A 142 5.74 -0.68 10.10
C PRO A 142 7.25 -0.80 10.04
N THR A 143 7.92 -0.45 11.14
CA THR A 143 9.29 -0.87 11.35
C THR A 143 9.24 -2.39 11.51
N ALA A 144 9.69 -3.13 10.50
CA ALA A 144 9.99 -4.54 10.69
C ALA A 144 10.88 -4.61 11.93
N ASN A 145 10.44 -5.29 12.99
CA ASN A 145 11.24 -5.49 14.19
C ASN A 145 12.68 -5.77 13.78
N MET A 146 13.58 -4.79 13.98
CA MET A 146 15.03 -4.95 13.81
C MET A 146 15.60 -5.76 14.98
N SER A 147 14.86 -6.78 15.40
CA SER A 147 15.08 -7.54 16.62
C SER A 147 14.47 -8.93 16.46
N SER A 148 15.19 -9.79 15.73
CA SER A 148 15.40 -11.20 16.10
C SER A 148 16.18 -11.95 15.03
N ASN A 149 17.51 -11.91 15.09
CA ASN A 149 18.34 -13.05 15.48
C ASN A 149 19.82 -12.71 15.24
N THR A 150 20.56 -12.65 16.36
CA THR A 150 21.98 -12.99 16.54
C THR A 150 22.97 -12.66 15.44
#